data_AF-A0A9P6TN93-F1
#
_entry.id   AF-A0A9P6TN93-F1
#
_cell.length_a   1.000
_cell.length_b   1.000
_cell.length_c   1.000
_cell.angle_alpha   90.00
_cell.angle_beta   90.00
_cell.angle_gamma   90.00
#
_symmetry.space_group_name_H-M   'P 1'
#
loop_
_entity.id
_entity.type
_entity.pdbx_description
1 polymer ?
#
loop_
_entity_poly.entity_id
_entity_poly.type
_entity_poly.pdbx_seq_one_letter_code
_entity_poly.pdbx_strand_id
1 'polypeptide(L)'
;MQDGNWDTNGNDEVESEEEVQQTASGNPEEYGLIVRIAKVVDQLDVDVPEEISAFEEMVAKAESDDVPLTEAEKKKLQDKGIYLSEKLMLALITLDAVECPVEFDTARQRRREGVRRAQQLLDQMDKTRSNMRKLTKS
;
A
#
# COMPACT_ATOMS: atom_id res chain seq x y z
N MET A 1 35.40 46.71 -19.21
CA MET A 1 34.21 47.37 -18.62
C MET A 1 33.03 46.87 -19.46
N GLN A 2 32.34 45.74 -19.16
CA GLN A 2 31.56 45.40 -17.95
C GLN A 2 30.61 46.58 -17.64
N ASP A 3 29.28 46.49 -17.79
CA ASP A 3 28.28 45.61 -17.16
C ASP A 3 26.97 45.58 -18.00
N GLY A 4 25.97 44.72 -17.88
CA GLY A 4 25.65 43.61 -16.99
C GLY A 4 24.36 42.96 -17.52
N ASN A 5 24.41 41.65 -17.78
CA ASN A 5 23.28 40.84 -18.21
C ASN A 5 22.49 40.40 -16.96
N TRP A 6 21.18 40.57 -16.97
CA TRP A 6 20.33 40.11 -15.87
C TRP A 6 20.15 38.59 -16.00
N ASP A 7 20.72 37.84 -15.06
CA ASP A 7 20.55 36.40 -14.94
C ASP A 7 19.07 36.05 -14.69
N THR A 8 18.45 35.41 -15.67
CA THR A 8 17.22 34.64 -15.49
C THR A 8 17.58 33.33 -14.81
N ASN A 9 17.48 33.30 -13.48
CA ASN A 9 17.56 32.06 -12.72
C ASN A 9 16.21 31.31 -12.83
N GLY A 10 15.98 30.69 -13.98
CA GLY A 10 14.97 29.66 -14.18
C GLY A 10 15.57 28.33 -13.80
N ASN A 11 15.26 27.87 -12.59
CA ASN A 11 15.52 26.50 -12.16
C ASN A 11 14.51 25.58 -12.88
N ASP A 12 14.65 25.45 -14.19
CA ASP A 12 14.04 24.37 -14.95
C ASP A 12 14.91 23.14 -14.71
N GLU A 13 14.59 22.42 -13.63
CA GLU A 13 14.95 21.02 -13.50
C GLU A 13 14.45 20.33 -14.76
N VAL A 14 15.40 19.98 -15.63
CA VAL A 14 15.18 19.18 -16.82
C VAL A 14 14.80 17.78 -16.33
N GLU A 15 13.53 17.61 -15.94
CA GLU A 15 12.92 16.31 -15.71
C GLU A 15 13.09 15.50 -16.99
N SER A 16 13.76 14.36 -16.86
CA SER A 16 14.22 13.57 -18.00
C SER A 16 13.05 13.11 -18.88
N GLU A 17 13.17 13.31 -20.20
CA GLU A 17 12.16 12.96 -21.21
C GLU A 17 11.68 11.49 -21.16
N GLU A 18 12.39 10.61 -20.46
CA GLU A 18 12.01 9.20 -20.23
C GLU A 18 10.85 9.05 -19.22
N GLU A 19 10.67 9.97 -18.27
CA GLU A 19 9.61 9.90 -17.26
C GLU A 19 8.24 10.32 -17.84
N VAL A 20 8.25 11.19 -18.86
CA VAL A 20 7.06 11.72 -19.52
C VAL A 20 6.33 10.65 -20.37
N GLN A 21 7.00 9.57 -20.77
CA GLN A 21 6.42 8.53 -21.63
C GLN A 21 5.53 7.51 -20.91
N GLN A 22 5.41 7.56 -19.58
CA GLN A 22 4.61 6.59 -18.80
C GLN A 22 3.15 7.01 -18.55
N THR A 23 2.73 8.17 -19.07
CA THR A 23 1.36 8.68 -18.92
C THR A 23 0.73 8.92 -20.29
N ALA A 24 -0.56 8.61 -20.44
CA ALA A 24 -1.27 8.80 -21.71
C ALA A 24 -1.33 10.29 -22.13
N SER A 25 -1.20 11.22 -21.16
CA SER A 25 -1.23 12.65 -21.41
C SER A 25 0.14 13.32 -21.50
N GLY A 26 1.23 12.64 -21.12
CA GLY A 26 2.56 13.25 -20.98
C GLY A 26 2.61 14.36 -19.92
N ASN A 27 1.72 14.34 -18.91
CA ASN A 27 1.62 15.41 -17.92
C ASN A 27 2.45 15.04 -16.66
N PRO A 28 3.43 15.86 -16.25
CA PRO A 28 4.25 15.59 -15.06
C PRO A 28 3.43 15.51 -13.76
N GLU A 29 2.29 16.21 -13.68
CA GLU A 29 1.37 16.12 -12.55
C GLU A 29 0.68 14.75 -12.47
N GLU A 30 0.18 14.23 -13.61
CA GLU A 30 -0.39 12.88 -13.66
C GLU A 30 0.67 11.84 -13.28
N TYR A 31 1.90 12.01 -13.77
CA TYR A 31 3.02 11.14 -13.43
C TYR A 31 3.33 11.16 -11.93
N GLY A 32 3.38 12.34 -11.31
CA GLY A 32 3.59 12.48 -9.87
C GLY A 32 2.52 11.76 -9.04
N LEU A 33 1.26 11.81 -9.47
CA LEU A 33 0.17 11.03 -8.84
C LEU A 33 0.36 9.53 -9.03
N ILE A 34 0.72 9.10 -10.24
CA ILE A 34 0.99 7.69 -10.55
C ILE A 34 2.12 7.13 -9.69
N VAL A 35 3.22 7.86 -9.51
CA VAL A 35 4.34 7.45 -8.66
C VAL A 35 3.90 7.29 -7.19
N ARG A 36 3.11 8.24 -6.67
CA ARG A 36 2.57 8.15 -5.30
C ARG A 36 1.66 6.93 -5.13
N ILE A 37 0.79 6.67 -6.10
CA ILE A 37 -0.09 5.49 -6.10
C ILE A 37 0.74 4.21 -6.16
N ALA A 38 1.71 4.15 -7.08
CA ALA A 38 2.57 2.98 -7.29
C ALA A 38 3.30 2.59 -6.00
N LYS A 39 3.84 3.56 -5.26
CA LYS A 39 4.51 3.29 -3.98
C LYS A 39 3.61 2.57 -2.97
N VAL A 40 2.31 2.86 -2.93
CA VAL A 40 1.37 2.17 -2.05
C VAL A 40 0.99 0.80 -2.63
N VAL A 41 0.79 0.72 -3.94
CA VAL A 41 0.44 -0.53 -4.63
C VAL A 41 1.57 -1.57 -4.53
N ASP A 42 2.83 -1.15 -4.68
CA ASP A 42 3.99 -2.04 -4.57
C ASP A 42 4.05 -2.68 -3.17
N GLN A 43 3.71 -1.95 -2.11
CA GLN A 43 3.60 -2.51 -0.76
C GLN A 43 2.47 -3.54 -0.66
N LEU A 44 1.35 -3.32 -1.35
CA LEU A 44 0.19 -4.23 -1.36
C LEU A 44 0.45 -5.48 -2.20
N ASP A 45 1.34 -5.42 -3.18
CA ASP A 45 1.61 -6.53 -4.08
C ASP A 45 2.85 -7.36 -3.69
N VAL A 46 3.80 -6.75 -2.98
CA VAL A 46 5.05 -7.42 -2.57
C VAL A 46 5.05 -7.73 -1.07
N ASP A 47 5.10 -6.70 -0.24
CA ASP A 47 5.38 -6.88 1.20
C ASP A 47 4.19 -7.48 1.97
N VAL A 48 3.00 -6.89 1.78
CA VAL A 48 1.82 -7.26 2.57
C VAL A 48 1.38 -8.71 2.33
N PRO A 49 1.35 -9.24 1.09
CA PRO A 49 0.97 -10.63 0.85
C PRO A 49 1.89 -11.64 1.53
N GLU A 50 3.21 -11.38 1.57
CA GLU A 50 4.16 -12.23 2.28
C GLU A 50 3.88 -12.23 3.79
N GLU A 51 3.65 -11.05 4.38
CA GLU A 51 3.32 -10.95 5.79
C GLU A 51 1.97 -11.60 6.17
N ILE A 52 0.96 -11.49 5.29
CA ILE A 52 -0.33 -12.16 5.46
C ILE A 52 -0.13 -13.68 5.40
N SER A 53 0.62 -14.18 4.43
CA SER A 53 0.90 -15.62 4.27
C SER A 53 1.60 -16.18 5.51
N ALA A 54 2.63 -15.48 6.01
CA ALA A 54 3.31 -15.87 7.24
C ALA A 54 2.36 -15.87 8.46
N PHE A 55 1.45 -14.91 8.54
CA PHE A 55 0.45 -14.87 9.60
C PHE A 55 -0.57 -16.02 9.49
N GLU A 56 -1.01 -16.35 8.28
CA GLU A 56 -1.89 -17.49 8.01
C GLU A 56 -1.24 -18.80 8.43
N GLU A 57 0.04 -19.01 8.13
CA GLU A 57 0.80 -20.18 8.58
C GLU A 57 0.90 -20.26 10.11
N MET A 58 1.12 -19.13 10.78
CA MET A 58 1.13 -19.08 12.25
C MET A 58 -0.22 -19.47 12.86
N VAL A 59 -1.32 -18.99 12.27
CA VAL A 59 -2.68 -19.34 12.72
C VAL A 59 -2.95 -20.81 12.44
N ALA A 60 -2.67 -21.30 11.24
CA ALA A 60 -2.89 -22.70 10.87
C ALA A 60 -2.10 -23.67 11.77
N LYS A 61 -0.84 -23.34 12.07
CA LYS A 61 -0.03 -24.12 13.00
C LYS A 61 -0.65 -24.16 14.41
N ALA A 62 -1.11 -23.02 14.90
CA ALA A 62 -1.79 -22.94 16.18
C ALA A 62 -3.13 -23.69 16.21
N GLU A 63 -3.82 -23.83 15.07
CA GLU A 63 -5.01 -24.67 14.94
C GLU A 63 -4.69 -26.17 14.94
N SER A 64 -3.55 -26.57 14.36
CA SER A 64 -3.17 -27.98 14.24
C SER A 64 -2.48 -28.55 15.47
N ASP A 65 -1.85 -27.69 16.28
CA ASP A 65 -1.16 -28.11 17.48
C ASP A 65 -2.19 -28.47 18.56
N ASP A 66 -2.16 -29.71 19.07
CA ASP A 66 -3.03 -30.19 20.16
C ASP A 66 -2.63 -29.63 21.54
N VAL A 67 -1.77 -28.60 21.54
CA VAL A 67 -1.26 -27.92 22.72
C VAL A 67 -1.91 -26.54 22.82
N PRO A 68 -2.60 -26.23 23.93
CA PRO A 68 -3.16 -24.90 24.13
C PRO A 68 -2.09 -23.81 24.07
N LEU A 69 -2.41 -22.73 23.34
CA LEU A 69 -1.55 -21.54 23.29
C LEU A 69 -1.39 -20.91 24.67
N THR A 70 -0.18 -20.47 24.98
CA THR A 70 0.09 -19.62 26.13
C THR A 70 -0.50 -18.21 25.92
N GLU A 71 -0.76 -17.48 27.01
CA GLU A 71 -1.25 -16.10 26.92
C GLU A 71 -0.31 -15.17 26.14
N ALA A 72 1.00 -15.41 26.21
CA ALA A 72 1.99 -14.68 25.43
C ALA A 72 1.84 -14.93 23.92
N GLU A 73 1.59 -16.18 23.51
CA GLU A 73 1.37 -16.55 22.11
C GLU A 73 0.04 -16.03 21.59
N LYS A 74 -1.03 -16.11 22.41
CA LYS A 74 -2.33 -15.51 22.07
C LYS A 74 -2.19 -14.00 21.82
N LYS A 75 -1.50 -13.29 22.72
CA LYS A 75 -1.23 -11.86 22.55
C LYS A 75 -0.43 -11.57 21.29
N LYS A 76 0.62 -12.35 21.01
CA LYS A 76 1.44 -12.20 19.80
C LYS A 76 0.61 -12.35 18.52
N LEU A 77 -0.28 -13.34 18.45
CA LEU A 77 -1.18 -13.55 17.31
C LEU A 77 -2.18 -12.40 17.17
N GLN A 78 -2.75 -11.93 18.26
CA GLN A 78 -3.68 -10.80 18.26
C GLN A 78 -3.00 -9.51 17.78
N ASP A 79 -1.83 -9.18 18.33
CA ASP A 79 -1.07 -7.98 17.97
C ASP A 79 -0.67 -8.01 16.49
N LYS A 80 -0.20 -9.16 15.96
CA LYS A 80 0.15 -9.28 14.54
C LYS A 80 -1.08 -9.12 13.64
N GLY A 81 -2.21 -9.70 14.02
CA GLY A 81 -3.47 -9.54 13.29
C GLY A 81 -3.97 -8.08 13.29
N ILE A 82 -3.84 -7.37 14.42
CA ILE A 82 -4.18 -5.94 14.53
C ILE A 82 -3.28 -5.12 13.60
N TYR A 83 -1.97 -5.31 13.71
CA TYR A 83 -0.96 -4.61 12.91
C TYR A 83 -1.22 -4.73 11.41
N LEU A 84 -1.48 -5.94 10.91
CA LEU A 84 -1.73 -6.16 9.48
C LEU A 84 -3.02 -5.49 9.00
N SER A 85 -4.10 -5.56 9.78
CA SER A 85 -5.33 -4.84 9.44
C SER A 85 -5.14 -3.33 9.44
N GLU A 86 -4.40 -2.78 10.40
CA GLU A 86 -4.09 -1.35 10.44
C GLU A 86 -3.24 -0.92 9.24
N LYS A 87 -2.22 -1.69 8.88
CA LYS A 87 -1.38 -1.43 7.70
C LYS A 87 -2.21 -1.38 6.42
N LEU A 88 -3.12 -2.33 6.24
CA LEU A 88 -4.05 -2.36 5.09
C LEU A 88 -5.05 -1.19 5.09
N MET A 89 -5.61 -0.86 6.26
CA MET A 89 -6.50 0.30 6.40
C MET A 89 -5.79 1.61 6.08
N LEU A 90 -4.54 1.78 6.52
CA LEU A 90 -3.72 2.95 6.19
C LEU A 90 -3.44 3.03 4.69
N ALA A 91 -3.16 1.91 4.02
CA ALA A 91 -2.99 1.87 2.57
C ALA A 91 -4.25 2.34 1.83
N LEU A 92 -5.44 1.88 2.25
CA LEU A 92 -6.72 2.37 1.71
C LEU A 92 -6.90 3.87 1.91
N ILE A 93 -6.73 4.36 3.13
CA ILE A 93 -6.85 5.79 3.44
C ILE A 93 -5.88 6.61 2.57
N THR A 94 -4.66 6.13 2.38
CA THR A 94 -3.65 6.80 1.56
C THR A 94 -4.07 6.85 0.10
N LEU A 95 -4.61 5.75 -0.45
CA LEU A 95 -5.10 5.71 -1.83
C LEU A 95 -6.32 6.61 -2.03
N ASP A 96 -7.26 6.62 -1.08
CA ASP A 96 -8.47 7.45 -1.13
C ASP A 96 -8.16 8.94 -1.03
N ALA A 97 -7.07 9.31 -0.34
CA ALA A 97 -6.58 10.68 -0.25
C ALA A 97 -5.94 11.19 -1.56
N VAL A 98 -5.67 10.33 -2.54
CA VAL A 98 -5.14 10.76 -3.85
C VAL A 98 -6.28 11.31 -4.70
N GLU A 99 -6.39 12.64 -4.74
CA GLU A 99 -7.28 13.36 -5.64
C GLU A 99 -6.72 13.32 -7.07
N CYS A 100 -7.43 12.66 -7.97
CA CYS A 100 -7.08 12.60 -9.38
C CYS A 100 -8.08 13.42 -10.20
N PRO A 101 -7.64 14.48 -10.90
CA PRO A 101 -8.42 15.20 -11.91
C PRO A 101 -9.07 14.27 -12.94
N VAL A 102 -10.18 14.71 -13.56
CA VAL A 102 -10.99 13.86 -14.44
C VAL A 102 -10.27 13.47 -15.71
N GLU A 103 -9.32 14.29 -16.14
CA GLU A 103 -8.45 14.15 -17.30
C GLU A 103 -7.30 13.14 -17.08
N PHE A 104 -7.00 12.78 -15.83
CA PHE A 104 -5.91 11.85 -15.47
C PHE A 104 -6.42 10.42 -15.34
N ASP A 105 -6.87 9.86 -16.47
CA ASP A 105 -7.49 8.54 -16.50
C ASP A 105 -6.55 7.42 -16.04
N THR A 106 -5.25 7.55 -16.31
CA THR A 106 -4.25 6.54 -15.91
C THR A 106 -4.10 6.53 -14.39
N ALA A 107 -3.94 7.71 -13.78
CA ALA A 107 -3.86 7.84 -12.32
C ALA A 107 -5.16 7.33 -11.65
N ARG A 108 -6.33 7.69 -12.19
CA ARG A 108 -7.63 7.23 -11.68
C ARG A 108 -7.78 5.71 -11.78
N GLN A 109 -7.34 5.11 -12.88
CA GLN A 109 -7.38 3.66 -13.05
C GLN A 109 -6.48 2.97 -12.02
N ARG A 110 -5.21 3.37 -11.92
CA ARG A 110 -4.27 2.77 -10.96
C ARG A 110 -4.75 2.91 -9.51
N ARG A 111 -5.30 4.08 -9.13
CA ARG A 111 -5.90 4.28 -7.80
C ARG A 111 -7.02 3.28 -7.53
N ARG A 112 -7.94 3.10 -8.48
CA ARG A 112 -9.07 2.14 -8.34
C ARG A 112 -8.58 0.70 -8.24
N GLU A 113 -7.53 0.33 -8.98
CA GLU A 113 -6.93 -1.00 -8.91
C GLU A 113 -6.26 -1.22 -7.54
N GLY A 114 -5.49 -0.25 -7.05
CA GLY A 114 -4.90 -0.30 -5.71
C GLY A 114 -5.94 -0.43 -4.60
N VAL A 115 -7.04 0.33 -4.67
CA VAL A 115 -8.14 0.24 -3.69
C VAL A 115 -8.77 -1.15 -3.70
N ARG A 116 -9.07 -1.70 -4.87
CA ARG A 116 -9.60 -3.07 -5.00
C ARG A 116 -8.63 -4.09 -4.42
N ARG A 117 -7.32 -3.93 -4.67
CA ARG A 117 -6.29 -4.83 -4.16
C ARG A 117 -6.23 -4.81 -2.64
N ALA A 118 -6.21 -3.64 -2.02
CA ALA A 118 -6.22 -3.50 -0.57
C ALA A 118 -7.49 -4.09 0.06
N GLN A 119 -8.66 -3.89 -0.57
CA GLN A 119 -9.93 -4.50 -0.11
C GLN A 119 -9.88 -6.03 -0.16
N GLN A 120 -9.34 -6.63 -1.23
CA GLN A 120 -9.17 -8.09 -1.30
C GLN A 120 -8.26 -8.63 -0.19
N LEU A 121 -7.18 -7.91 0.13
CA LEU A 121 -6.27 -8.30 1.21
C LEU A 121 -6.92 -8.13 2.59
N LEU A 122 -7.77 -7.11 2.78
CA LEU A 122 -8.57 -6.97 4.00
C LEU A 122 -9.55 -8.11 4.17
N ASP A 123 -10.26 -8.51 3.12
CA ASP A 123 -11.18 -9.65 3.16
C ASP A 123 -10.46 -10.95 3.52
N GLN A 124 -9.24 -11.14 2.99
CA GLN A 124 -8.38 -12.26 3.38
C GLN A 124 -7.99 -12.18 4.85
N MET A 125 -7.56 -11.00 5.31
CA MET A 125 -7.14 -10.80 6.69
C MET A 125 -8.28 -10.97 7.69
N ASP A 126 -9.49 -10.53 7.37
CA ASP A 126 -10.67 -10.71 8.22
C ASP A 126 -11.03 -12.18 8.40
N LYS A 127 -10.88 -13.01 7.35
CA LYS A 127 -11.06 -14.47 7.45
C LYS A 127 -10.02 -15.07 8.40
N THR A 128 -8.75 -14.74 8.22
CA THR A 128 -7.65 -15.26 9.04
C THR A 128 -7.79 -14.81 10.50
N ARG A 129 -8.17 -13.56 10.74
CA ARG A 129 -8.45 -13.04 12.09
C ARG A 129 -9.66 -13.69 12.73
N SER A 130 -10.69 -14.03 11.96
CA SER A 130 -11.86 -14.76 12.46
C SER A 130 -11.46 -16.14 13.03
N ASN A 131 -10.57 -16.84 12.34
CA ASN A 131 -10.00 -18.11 12.80
C ASN A 131 -9.12 -17.93 14.04
N MET A 132 -8.19 -16.97 14.02
CA MET A 132 -7.36 -16.62 15.17
C MET A 132 -8.19 -16.27 16.43
N ARG A 133 -9.32 -15.57 16.28
CA ARG A 133 -10.20 -15.24 17.43
C ARG A 133 -10.80 -16.49 18.08
N LYS A 134 -10.98 -17.59 17.37
CA LYS A 134 -11.48 -18.86 17.96
C LYS A 134 -10.42 -19.47 18.88
N LEU A 135 -9.15 -19.38 18.49
CA LEU A 135 -8.01 -19.92 19.23
C LEU A 135 -7.65 -19.12 20.46
N THR A 136 -7.84 -17.80 20.41
CA THR A 136 -7.42 -16.89 21.49
C THR A 136 -8.53 -16.57 22.49
N LYS A 137 -9.76 -17.04 22.27
CA LYS A 137 -10.90 -16.90 23.20
C LYS A 137 -11.10 -18.12 24.10
N SER A 138 -10.46 -19.26 23.81
CA SER A 138 -10.40 -20.42 24.70
C SER A 138 -9.40 -20.19 25.82
#